data_AF-A0A420SPQ7-F1
#
_entry.id   AF-A0A420SPQ7-F1
#
_cell.length_a   1.000
_cell.length_b   1.000
_cell.length_c   1.000
_cell.angle_alpha   90.00
_cell.angle_beta   90.00
_cell.angle_gamma   90.00
#
_symmetry.space_group_name_H-M   'P 1'
#
loop_
_entity.id
_entity.type
_entity.pdbx_description
1 polymer ?
#
loop_
_entity_poly.entity_id
_entity_poly.type
_entity_poly.pdbx_seq_one_letter_code
_entity_poly.pdbx_strand_id
1 'polypeptide(L)'
;MCASLITQRRNVIKELVDTERIFIRDMQILLHIYKGTADACPGLDFGAIQLIFRNIDDIVSVHTSFQSELEKSAASVYNHHHETPPVGNKNISTTNFNQNTLIQVSEAEDRRAWIGRAFMLNIDSISMVVEKFLQKGEEVGEYLVVIQKHPAVVYWMEQCREVTVHLTHAWDLGSLLIKPLQRIMRYPILIKALLQHTPHDYPDRKDLLEARERFNALLFQFKTTTNLFKATPRPITKTYTGSVAKPGMRRTLRKSMSKMRLWSHRLNGNQSRVDDRRVCSAPLDDGTDERGPCGAHEMSLTNPFSRAKGDHGFPHTWYSSRSAPDLLTKTSK
;
A
#
# COMPACT_ATOMS: atom_id res chain seq x y z
N MET A 1 32.32 4.96 -17.24
CA MET A 1 31.32 5.99 -16.83
C MET A 1 29.87 5.50 -16.92
N CYS A 2 29.49 4.60 -17.84
CA CYS A 2 28.08 4.17 -18.00
C CYS A 2 27.53 3.31 -16.85
N ALA A 3 28.32 2.38 -16.30
CA ALA A 3 27.87 1.45 -15.25
C ALA A 3 27.44 2.15 -13.94
N SER A 4 28.05 3.28 -13.58
CA SER A 4 27.68 4.04 -12.38
C SER A 4 26.34 4.77 -12.55
N LEU A 5 26.03 5.27 -13.75
CA LEU A 5 24.76 5.96 -14.03
C LEU A 5 23.57 5.00 -14.00
N ILE A 6 23.69 3.83 -14.62
CA ILE A 6 22.65 2.78 -14.58
C ILE A 6 22.39 2.34 -13.14
N THR A 7 23.45 2.13 -12.36
CA THR A 7 23.33 1.79 -10.94
C THR A 7 22.59 2.87 -10.15
N GLN A 8 22.93 4.15 -10.37
CA GLN A 8 22.26 5.28 -9.71
C GLN A 8 20.78 5.39 -10.09
N ARG A 9 20.46 5.29 -11.39
CA ARG A 9 19.07 5.28 -11.88
C ARG A 9 18.28 4.15 -11.24
N ARG A 10 18.82 2.93 -11.20
CA ARG A 10 18.20 1.78 -10.54
C ARG A 10 17.96 2.01 -9.05
N ASN A 11 18.90 2.62 -8.33
CA ASN A 11 18.73 2.94 -6.92
C ASN A 11 17.53 3.88 -6.69
N VAL A 12 17.36 4.89 -7.55
CA VAL A 12 16.20 5.80 -7.48
C VAL A 12 14.90 5.07 -7.82
N ILE A 13 14.89 4.19 -8.84
CA ILE A 13 13.71 3.37 -9.17
C ILE A 13 13.34 2.46 -7.99
N LYS A 14 14.33 1.81 -7.39
CA LYS A 14 14.14 0.97 -6.20
C LYS A 14 13.57 1.78 -5.04
N GLU A 15 14.13 2.95 -4.75
CA GLU A 15 13.60 3.85 -3.71
C GLU A 15 12.15 4.22 -4.00
N LEU A 16 11.81 4.59 -5.24
CA LEU A 16 10.44 4.93 -5.62
C LEU A 16 9.45 3.79 -5.34
N VAL A 17 9.75 2.58 -5.83
CA VAL A 17 8.88 1.41 -5.69
C VAL A 17 8.78 0.94 -4.24
N ASP A 18 9.88 0.91 -3.51
CA ASP A 18 9.89 0.47 -2.11
C ASP A 18 9.16 1.46 -1.20
N THR A 19 9.39 2.76 -1.39
CA THR A 19 8.73 3.80 -0.59
C THR A 19 7.24 3.94 -0.94
N GLU A 20 6.81 3.60 -2.15
CA GLU A 20 5.40 3.51 -2.53
C GLU A 20 4.71 2.36 -1.76
N ARG A 21 5.35 1.19 -1.72
CA ARG A 21 4.85 0.05 -0.94
C ARG A 21 4.73 0.38 0.55
N ILE A 22 5.70 1.09 1.12
CA ILE A 22 5.65 1.56 2.51
C ILE A 22 4.48 2.52 2.72
N PHE A 23 4.29 3.49 1.82
CA PHE A 23 3.18 4.42 1.87
C PHE A 23 1.82 3.71 1.84
N ILE A 24 1.63 2.76 0.91
CA ILE A 24 0.40 1.98 0.79
C ILE A 24 0.12 1.17 2.06
N ARG A 25 1.15 0.51 2.62
CA ARG A 25 1.03 -0.20 3.90
C ARG A 25 0.54 0.73 5.00
N ASP A 26 1.11 1.92 5.11
CA ASP A 26 0.67 2.91 6.12
C ASP A 26 -0.79 3.37 5.89
N MET A 27 -1.21 3.55 4.63
CA MET A 27 -2.59 3.94 4.30
C MET A 27 -3.59 2.80 4.56
N GLN A 28 -3.20 1.56 4.32
CA GLN A 28 -4.00 0.40 4.63
C GLN A 28 -4.10 0.15 6.16
N ILE A 29 -3.08 0.51 6.94
CA ILE A 29 -3.18 0.56 8.41
C ILE A 29 -4.24 1.60 8.81
N LEU A 30 -4.18 2.80 8.25
CA LEU A 30 -5.14 3.87 8.52
C LEU A 30 -6.58 3.43 8.17
N LEU A 31 -6.76 2.72 7.05
CA LEU A 31 -8.05 2.21 6.61
C LEU A 31 -8.54 1.01 7.44
N HIS A 32 -7.80 -0.08 7.49
CA HIS A 32 -8.31 -1.34 8.05
C HIS A 32 -8.25 -1.39 9.57
N ILE A 33 -7.34 -0.64 10.19
CA ILE A 33 -7.12 -0.68 11.63
C ILE A 33 -7.81 0.49 12.29
N TYR A 34 -7.45 1.71 11.92
CA TYR A 34 -8.04 2.89 12.52
C TYR A 34 -9.49 3.05 12.07
N LYS A 35 -9.78 3.27 10.78
CA LYS A 35 -11.17 3.43 10.31
C LYS A 35 -12.00 2.17 10.60
N GLY A 36 -11.47 0.98 10.31
CA GLY A 36 -12.17 -0.30 10.51
C GLY A 36 -12.52 -0.65 11.96
N THR A 37 -12.04 0.11 12.94
CA THR A 37 -12.39 -0.08 14.35
C THR A 37 -12.98 1.15 15.03
N ALA A 38 -13.06 2.27 14.32
CA ALA A 38 -13.50 3.55 14.87
C ALA A 38 -14.95 3.49 15.39
N ASP A 39 -15.84 2.76 14.72
CA ASP A 39 -17.25 2.58 15.13
C ASP A 39 -17.39 1.90 16.51
N ALA A 40 -16.36 1.20 16.97
CA ALA A 40 -16.37 0.60 18.31
C ALA A 40 -16.06 1.63 19.41
N CYS A 41 -15.47 2.79 19.08
CA CYS A 41 -15.10 3.83 20.01
C CYS A 41 -16.30 4.73 20.35
N PRO A 42 -16.81 4.74 21.60
CA PRO A 42 -17.96 5.58 21.97
C PRO A 42 -17.71 7.09 21.86
N GLY A 43 -16.45 7.52 21.77
CA GLY A 43 -16.07 8.92 21.60
C GLY A 43 -16.01 9.35 20.13
N LEU A 44 -16.27 8.46 19.17
CA LEU A 44 -16.31 8.76 17.75
C LEU A 44 -17.71 8.45 17.22
N ASP A 45 -18.42 9.48 16.81
CA ASP A 45 -19.68 9.32 16.08
C ASP A 45 -19.42 9.12 14.58
N PHE A 46 -20.48 8.82 13.83
CA PHE A 46 -20.37 8.60 12.39
C PHE A 46 -19.82 9.83 11.65
N GLY A 47 -20.22 11.03 12.05
CA GLY A 47 -19.73 12.29 11.46
C GLY A 47 -18.23 12.46 11.63
N ALA A 48 -17.72 12.23 12.85
CA ALA A 48 -16.30 12.26 13.15
C ALA A 48 -15.50 11.25 12.33
N ILE A 49 -16.01 10.03 12.17
CA ILE A 49 -15.34 8.99 11.38
C ILE A 49 -15.25 9.40 9.91
N GLN A 50 -16.34 9.92 9.33
CA GLN A 50 -16.33 10.43 7.96
C GLN A 50 -15.37 11.62 7.78
N LEU A 51 -15.33 12.53 8.76
CA LEU A 51 -14.44 13.69 8.74
C LEU A 51 -12.96 13.29 8.86
N ILE A 52 -12.60 12.39 9.78
CA ILE A 52 -11.21 12.00 10.05
C ILE A 52 -10.64 11.17 8.89
N PHE A 53 -11.41 10.20 8.37
CA PHE A 53 -10.88 9.23 7.41
C PHE A 53 -11.23 9.56 5.95
N ARG A 54 -12.23 10.40 5.69
CA ARG A 54 -12.61 10.91 4.36
C ARG A 54 -12.62 9.78 3.32
N ASN A 55 -11.96 10.01 2.19
CA ASN A 55 -11.82 9.08 1.08
C ASN A 55 -10.55 8.21 1.15
N ILE A 56 -10.13 7.79 2.36
CA ILE A 56 -8.95 6.91 2.50
C ILE A 56 -9.05 5.61 1.70
N ASP A 57 -10.26 5.08 1.48
CA ASP A 57 -10.50 3.92 0.61
C ASP A 57 -10.05 4.19 -0.83
N ASP A 58 -10.40 5.36 -1.37
CA ASP A 58 -10.02 5.80 -2.73
C ASP A 58 -8.49 5.96 -2.83
N ILE A 59 -7.85 6.57 -1.81
CA ILE A 59 -6.38 6.70 -1.73
C ILE A 59 -5.72 5.31 -1.80
N VAL A 60 -6.14 4.36 -0.96
CA VAL A 60 -5.57 3.01 -0.92
C VAL A 60 -5.76 2.30 -2.26
N SER A 61 -6.94 2.39 -2.86
CA SER A 61 -7.26 1.75 -4.14
C SER A 61 -6.40 2.28 -5.29
N VAL A 62 -6.33 3.60 -5.46
CA VAL A 62 -5.57 4.25 -6.53
C VAL A 62 -4.09 3.98 -6.38
N HIS A 63 -3.53 4.13 -5.17
CA HIS A 63 -2.10 3.89 -4.97
C HIS A 63 -1.73 2.41 -5.07
N THR A 64 -2.61 1.48 -4.69
CA THR A 64 -2.39 0.04 -4.93
C THR A 64 -2.33 -0.27 -6.44
N SER A 65 -3.21 0.35 -7.22
CA SER A 65 -3.19 0.21 -8.69
C SER A 65 -1.92 0.81 -9.29
N PHE A 66 -1.52 2.00 -8.81
CA PHE A 66 -0.29 2.66 -9.23
C PHE A 66 0.97 1.85 -8.88
N GLN A 67 1.03 1.24 -7.69
CA GLN A 67 2.13 0.32 -7.31
C GLN A 67 2.25 -0.85 -8.28
N SER A 68 1.13 -1.47 -8.66
CA SER A 68 1.15 -2.57 -9.64
C SER A 68 1.70 -2.09 -10.98
N GLU A 69 1.34 -0.88 -11.42
CA GLU A 69 1.85 -0.29 -12.66
C GLU A 69 3.34 0.07 -12.58
N LEU A 70 3.80 0.59 -11.44
CA LEU A 70 5.22 0.85 -11.18
C LEU A 70 6.03 -0.45 -11.19
N GLU A 71 5.58 -1.51 -10.54
CA GLU A 71 6.28 -2.80 -10.51
C GLU A 71 6.41 -3.41 -11.90
N LYS A 72 5.34 -3.35 -12.71
CA LYS A 72 5.37 -3.80 -14.11
C LYS A 72 6.34 -2.96 -14.94
N SER A 73 6.27 -1.64 -14.78
CA SER A 73 7.10 -0.69 -15.52
C SER A 73 8.57 -0.73 -15.11
N ALA A 74 8.88 -1.20 -13.91
CA ALA A 74 10.22 -1.38 -13.38
C ALA A 74 10.75 -2.82 -13.50
N ALA A 75 9.97 -3.76 -14.04
CA ALA A 75 10.25 -5.20 -13.94
C ALA A 75 11.64 -5.58 -14.47
N SER A 76 12.13 -4.94 -15.53
CA SER A 76 13.45 -5.21 -16.12
C SER A 76 14.62 -4.86 -15.19
N VAL A 77 14.43 -3.96 -14.22
CA VAL A 77 15.50 -3.44 -13.35
C VAL A 77 15.27 -3.71 -11.86
N TYR A 78 14.02 -3.94 -11.45
CA TYR A 78 13.61 -4.09 -10.05
C TYR A 78 13.59 -5.55 -9.59
N ASN A 79 13.12 -6.48 -10.42
CA ASN A 79 12.87 -7.88 -10.04
C ASN A 79 14.12 -8.78 -9.97
N HIS A 80 15.29 -8.27 -10.35
CA HIS A 80 16.54 -9.04 -10.32
C HIS A 80 17.01 -9.46 -8.91
N HIS A 81 16.34 -9.02 -7.83
CA HIS A 81 16.61 -9.47 -6.46
C HIS A 81 15.93 -10.80 -6.07
N HIS A 82 15.16 -11.43 -6.97
CA HIS A 82 14.42 -12.67 -6.67
C HIS A 82 14.91 -13.92 -7.44
N GLU A 83 16.08 -13.88 -8.09
CA GLU A 83 16.64 -15.11 -8.65
C GLU A 83 17.08 -16.06 -7.52
N THR A 84 16.42 -17.21 -7.49
CA THR A 84 16.72 -18.37 -6.65
C THR A 84 18.22 -18.68 -6.67
N PRO A 85 18.83 -19.08 -5.53
CA PRO A 85 20.20 -19.59 -5.54
C PRO A 85 20.27 -20.77 -6.51
N PRO A 86 21.34 -20.90 -7.32
CA PRO A 86 21.47 -22.02 -8.23
C PRO A 86 21.40 -23.31 -7.44
N VAL A 87 20.46 -24.18 -7.83
CA VAL A 87 20.33 -25.53 -7.30
C VAL A 87 21.71 -26.19 -7.38
N GLY A 88 22.28 -26.48 -6.22
CA GLY A 88 23.67 -26.89 -6.09
C GLY A 88 23.94 -28.20 -6.80
N ASN A 89 24.76 -28.14 -7.85
CA ASN A 89 25.66 -29.24 -8.14
C ASN A 89 26.77 -29.19 -7.08
N LYS A 90 26.74 -30.16 -6.16
CA LYS A 90 27.84 -30.39 -5.23
C LYS A 90 29.06 -30.78 -6.06
N ASN A 91 30.02 -29.86 -6.16
CA ASN A 91 31.46 -30.05 -6.29
C ASN A 91 32.03 -28.76 -6.87
N ILE A 92 32.53 -27.86 -6.03
CA ILE A 92 33.70 -26.98 -6.29
C ILE A 92 33.94 -26.11 -5.04
N SER A 93 35.23 -25.97 -4.74
CA SER A 93 35.84 -25.53 -3.51
C SER A 93 35.50 -24.11 -3.04
N THR A 94 35.49 -23.99 -1.72
CA THR A 94 35.45 -22.78 -0.89
C THR A 94 36.27 -21.62 -1.45
N THR A 95 35.59 -20.60 -1.96
CA THR A 95 36.13 -19.23 -2.09
C THR A 95 35.07 -18.23 -1.61
N ASN A 96 35.54 -17.19 -0.93
CA ASN A 96 34.79 -16.21 -0.14
C ASN A 96 33.49 -15.69 -0.79
N PHE A 97 32.35 -15.95 -0.16
CA PHE A 97 31.07 -15.32 -0.50
C PHE A 97 31.03 -13.89 0.05
N ASN A 98 31.43 -12.91 -0.77
CA ASN A 98 31.14 -11.51 -0.53
C ASN A 98 29.64 -11.23 -0.83
N GLN A 99 28.94 -10.68 0.16
CA GLN A 99 27.52 -10.28 0.14
C GLN A 99 27.14 -9.13 -0.83
N ASN A 100 27.95 -8.85 -1.85
CA ASN A 100 27.70 -7.81 -2.84
C ASN A 100 27.77 -8.39 -4.26
N THR A 101 26.92 -9.36 -4.59
CA THR A 101 26.66 -9.70 -5.99
C THR A 101 25.87 -8.55 -6.61
N LEU A 102 26.61 -7.55 -7.08
CA LEU A 102 26.10 -6.46 -7.89
C LEU A 102 25.46 -7.08 -9.13
N ILE A 103 24.14 -7.29 -9.13
CA ILE A 103 23.45 -7.78 -10.31
C ILE A 103 23.64 -6.69 -11.39
N GLN A 104 24.53 -6.97 -12.34
CA GLN A 104 24.87 -6.07 -13.43
C GLN A 104 23.70 -6.05 -14.41
N VAL A 105 22.77 -5.13 -14.19
CA VAL A 105 21.70 -4.82 -15.15
C VAL A 105 22.35 -4.19 -16.38
N SER A 106 22.10 -4.74 -17.55
CA SER A 106 22.60 -4.20 -18.82
C SER A 106 21.89 -2.89 -19.18
N GLU A 107 22.53 -2.05 -19.99
CA GLU A 107 21.90 -0.82 -20.48
C GLU A 107 20.59 -1.11 -21.25
N ALA A 108 20.54 -2.22 -21.99
CA ALA A 108 19.34 -2.65 -22.72
C ALA A 108 18.18 -3.05 -21.79
N GLU A 109 18.46 -3.53 -20.59
CA GLU A 109 17.44 -3.80 -19.57
C GLU A 109 16.98 -2.52 -18.87
N ASP A 110 17.90 -1.59 -18.60
CA ASP A 110 17.54 -0.30 -17.99
C ASP A 110 16.65 0.57 -18.89
N ARG A 111 16.95 0.56 -20.20
CA ARG A 111 16.13 1.24 -21.23
C ARG A 111 14.71 0.66 -21.37
N ARG A 112 14.44 -0.53 -20.83
CA ARG A 112 13.11 -1.14 -20.82
C ARG A 112 12.25 -0.73 -19.63
N ALA A 113 12.76 0.11 -18.72
CA ALA A 113 11.99 0.65 -17.61
C ALA A 113 11.19 1.90 -18.02
N TRP A 114 9.86 1.85 -17.88
CA TRP A 114 8.89 2.86 -18.35
C TRP A 114 8.21 3.61 -17.18
N ILE A 115 9.03 4.19 -16.31
CA ILE A 115 8.56 4.83 -15.07
C ILE A 115 7.78 6.11 -15.34
N GLY A 116 8.24 6.94 -16.28
CA GLY A 116 7.53 8.12 -16.73
C GLY A 116 6.14 7.78 -17.24
N ARG A 117 6.04 6.74 -18.08
CA ARG A 117 4.75 6.26 -18.58
C ARG A 117 3.81 5.83 -17.47
N ALA A 118 4.30 5.11 -16.46
CA ALA A 118 3.51 4.70 -15.30
C ALA A 118 2.92 5.91 -14.54
N PHE A 119 3.71 6.97 -14.35
CA PHE A 119 3.20 8.21 -13.75
C PHE A 119 2.13 8.86 -14.62
N MET A 120 2.35 8.97 -15.92
CA MET A 120 1.40 9.61 -16.84
C MET A 120 0.04 8.92 -16.89
N LEU A 121 0.01 7.60 -16.74
CA LEU A 121 -1.23 6.83 -16.67
C LEU A 121 -2.03 7.04 -15.37
N ASN A 122 -1.38 7.45 -14.28
CA ASN A 122 -1.98 7.45 -12.94
C ASN A 122 -2.10 8.85 -12.32
N ILE A 123 -1.38 9.85 -12.82
CA ILE A 123 -1.27 11.17 -12.19
C ILE A 123 -2.63 11.84 -11.97
N ASP A 124 -3.55 11.76 -12.92
CA ASP A 124 -4.87 12.40 -12.80
C ASP A 124 -5.69 11.73 -11.70
N SER A 125 -5.68 10.39 -11.64
CA SER A 125 -6.38 9.64 -10.59
C SER A 125 -5.79 9.91 -9.19
N ILE A 126 -4.46 9.95 -9.07
CA ILE A 126 -3.75 10.28 -7.83
C ILE A 126 -4.10 11.69 -7.39
N SER A 127 -4.05 12.66 -8.31
CA SER A 127 -4.33 14.07 -8.02
C SER A 127 -5.75 14.25 -7.48
N MET A 128 -6.74 13.65 -8.14
CA MET A 128 -8.15 13.72 -7.74
C MET A 128 -8.40 13.17 -6.33
N VAL A 129 -7.87 11.97 -6.01
CA VAL A 129 -8.11 11.36 -4.70
C VAL A 129 -7.35 12.07 -3.59
N VAL A 130 -6.13 12.54 -3.85
CA VAL A 130 -5.35 13.31 -2.87
C VAL A 130 -6.00 14.67 -2.62
N GLU A 131 -6.39 15.40 -3.66
CA GLU A 131 -7.07 16.69 -3.50
C GLU A 131 -8.33 16.56 -2.63
N LYS A 132 -9.21 15.60 -2.95
CA LYS A 132 -10.41 15.30 -2.15
C LYS A 132 -10.06 14.98 -0.68
N PHE A 133 -8.96 14.27 -0.44
CA PHE A 133 -8.51 13.95 0.91
C PHE A 133 -7.98 15.19 1.65
N LEU A 134 -7.43 16.17 0.94
CA LEU A 134 -6.80 17.35 1.52
C LEU A 134 -7.79 18.52 1.75
N GLN A 135 -8.92 18.56 1.04
CA GLN A 135 -9.92 19.65 1.11
C GLN A 135 -10.38 20.03 2.53
N LYS A 136 -10.46 19.07 3.46
CA LYS A 136 -10.87 19.31 4.86
C LYS A 136 -9.73 19.17 5.88
N GLY A 137 -8.48 19.26 5.44
CA GLY A 137 -7.34 18.97 6.30
C GLY A 137 -7.18 19.90 7.51
N GLU A 138 -7.58 21.17 7.40
CA GLU A 138 -7.54 22.14 8.51
C GLU A 138 -8.59 21.81 9.59
N GLU A 139 -9.85 21.62 9.18
CA GLU A 139 -10.97 21.19 10.05
C GLU A 139 -10.61 19.90 10.82
N VAL A 140 -9.96 18.96 10.14
CA VAL A 140 -9.49 17.70 10.75
C VAL A 140 -8.38 17.95 11.77
N GLY A 141 -7.44 18.84 11.46
CA GLY A 141 -6.36 19.22 12.38
C GLY A 141 -6.92 19.79 13.69
N GLU A 142 -7.84 20.75 13.60
CA GLU A 142 -8.50 21.36 14.75
C GLU A 142 -9.34 20.34 15.54
N TYR A 143 -10.10 19.52 14.83
CA TYR A 143 -10.91 18.47 15.45
C TYR A 143 -10.04 17.45 16.20
N LEU A 144 -8.90 17.06 15.63
CA LEU A 144 -7.97 16.12 16.27
C LEU A 144 -7.40 16.66 17.59
N VAL A 145 -7.12 17.96 17.68
CA VAL A 145 -6.63 18.60 18.93
C VAL A 145 -7.63 18.42 20.08
N VAL A 146 -8.93 18.42 19.77
CA VAL A 146 -10.00 18.27 20.77
C VAL A 146 -10.27 16.80 21.05
N ILE A 147 -10.55 16.01 20.01
CA ILE A 147 -11.06 14.64 20.15
C ILE A 147 -10.02 13.69 20.76
N GLN A 148 -8.72 13.95 20.55
CA GLN A 148 -7.65 13.16 21.14
C GLN A 148 -7.51 13.35 22.65
N LYS A 149 -8.21 14.31 23.26
CA LYS A 149 -8.29 14.45 24.73
C LYS A 149 -9.38 13.56 25.35
N HIS A 150 -10.30 13.04 24.54
CA HIS A 150 -11.41 12.23 25.03
C HIS A 150 -10.90 10.85 25.51
N PRO A 151 -11.18 10.42 26.76
CA PRO A 151 -10.58 9.21 27.34
C PRO A 151 -10.82 7.93 26.52
N ALA A 152 -12.02 7.77 25.95
CA ALA A 152 -12.32 6.62 25.10
C ALA A 152 -11.53 6.61 23.78
N VAL A 153 -11.23 7.79 23.24
CA VAL A 153 -10.47 7.96 21.98
C VAL A 153 -8.99 7.73 22.25
N VAL A 154 -8.46 8.24 23.37
CA VAL A 154 -7.10 7.93 23.84
C VAL A 154 -6.90 6.42 23.98
N TYR A 155 -7.82 5.74 24.68
CA TYR A 155 -7.76 4.30 24.84
C TYR A 155 -7.81 3.56 23.50
N TRP A 156 -8.74 3.94 22.62
CA TRP A 156 -8.85 3.35 21.28
C TRP A 156 -7.57 3.54 20.44
N MET A 157 -6.98 4.74 20.46
CA MET A 157 -5.71 5.01 19.75
C MET A 157 -4.56 4.16 20.30
N GLU A 158 -4.45 4.00 21.62
CA GLU A 158 -3.40 3.15 22.21
C GLU A 158 -3.58 1.68 21.80
N GLN A 159 -4.82 1.17 21.78
CA GLN A 159 -5.07 -0.19 21.29
C GLN A 159 -4.76 -0.36 19.79
N CYS A 160 -5.02 0.66 18.96
CA CYS A 160 -4.58 0.65 17.57
C CYS A 160 -3.05 0.66 17.46
N ARG A 161 -2.38 1.48 18.28
CA ARG A 161 -0.92 1.62 18.29
C ARG A 161 -0.22 0.32 18.71
N GLU A 162 -0.70 -0.35 19.75
CA GLU A 162 -0.18 -1.64 20.22
C GLU A 162 -0.10 -2.68 19.09
N VAL A 163 -1.05 -2.66 18.16
CA VAL A 163 -1.14 -3.68 17.09
C VAL A 163 -0.38 -3.25 15.83
N THR A 164 -0.13 -1.96 15.66
CA THR A 164 0.56 -1.40 14.49
C THR A 164 2.03 -1.11 14.70
N VAL A 165 2.53 -1.16 15.95
CA VAL A 165 3.91 -0.75 16.30
C VAL A 165 4.99 -1.48 15.50
N HIS A 166 4.74 -2.72 15.08
CA HIS A 166 5.68 -3.50 14.24
C HIS A 166 5.43 -3.37 12.73
N LEU A 167 4.34 -2.70 12.35
CA LEU A 167 3.91 -2.57 10.95
C LEU A 167 4.20 -1.19 10.37
N THR A 168 4.28 -0.15 11.19
CA THR A 168 4.55 1.22 10.75
C THR A 168 5.44 1.96 11.74
N HIS A 169 6.22 2.90 11.23
CA HIS A 169 6.98 3.85 12.05
C HIS A 169 6.17 5.10 12.42
N ALA A 170 4.91 5.21 11.99
CA ALA A 170 4.05 6.31 12.39
C ALA A 170 3.72 6.22 13.88
N TRP A 171 3.97 7.30 14.62
CA TRP A 171 3.83 7.34 16.07
C TRP A 171 2.37 7.43 16.54
N ASP A 172 1.53 8.10 15.76
CA ASP A 172 0.12 8.37 16.07
C ASP A 172 -0.75 8.51 14.80
N LEU A 173 -2.06 8.66 15.02
CA LEU A 173 -3.04 8.86 13.95
C LEU A 173 -2.75 10.10 13.09
N GLY A 174 -2.30 11.20 13.70
CA GLY A 174 -1.93 12.42 12.99
C GLY A 174 -0.76 12.20 12.01
N SER A 175 0.26 11.44 12.44
CA SER A 175 1.42 11.05 11.63
C SER A 175 1.06 10.18 10.43
N LEU A 176 -0.04 9.43 10.49
CA LEU A 176 -0.58 8.71 9.33
C LEU A 176 -1.34 9.64 8.39
N LEU A 177 -2.19 10.53 8.94
CA LEU A 177 -3.05 11.41 8.15
C LEU A 177 -2.30 12.44 7.31
N ILE A 178 -1.07 12.79 7.67
CA ILE A 178 -0.22 13.71 6.90
C ILE A 178 0.48 13.02 5.70
N LYS A 179 0.56 11.69 5.67
CA LYS A 179 1.34 10.95 4.67
C LYS A 179 0.87 11.16 3.22
N PRO A 180 -0.44 11.25 2.89
CA PRO A 180 -0.86 11.53 1.51
C PRO A 180 -0.29 12.84 0.95
N LEU A 181 -0.30 13.91 1.76
CA LEU A 181 0.35 15.18 1.40
C LEU A 181 1.87 14.99 1.24
N GLN A 182 2.52 14.31 2.18
CA GLN A 182 3.96 14.07 2.09
C GLN A 182 4.31 13.26 0.84
N ARG A 183 3.49 12.27 0.45
CA ARG A 183 3.77 11.40 -0.69
C ARG A 183 3.67 12.15 -2.01
N ILE A 184 2.60 12.94 -2.21
CA ILE A 184 2.46 13.73 -3.44
C ILE A 184 3.61 14.73 -3.59
N MET A 185 4.13 15.28 -2.49
CA MET A 185 5.30 16.17 -2.49
C MET A 185 6.61 15.47 -2.85
N ARG A 186 6.70 14.14 -2.69
CA ARG A 186 7.92 13.37 -2.95
C ARG A 186 8.07 12.98 -4.41
N TYR A 187 6.98 12.79 -5.15
CA TYR A 187 7.06 12.40 -6.56
C TYR A 187 7.93 13.30 -7.44
N PRO A 188 7.77 14.65 -7.47
CA PRO A 188 8.61 15.48 -8.32
C PRO A 188 10.10 15.47 -7.89
N ILE A 189 10.39 15.21 -6.61
CA ILE A 189 11.76 15.07 -6.10
C ILE A 189 12.39 13.76 -6.61
N LEU A 190 11.65 12.65 -6.52
CA LEU A 190 12.09 11.34 -7.02
C LEU A 190 12.25 11.34 -8.54
N ILE A 191 11.30 11.95 -9.28
CA ILE A 191 11.38 12.08 -10.73
C ILE A 191 12.58 12.96 -11.13
N LYS A 192 12.86 14.04 -10.40
CA LYS A 192 14.06 14.86 -10.62
C LYS A 192 15.35 14.05 -10.44
N ALA A 193 15.45 13.28 -9.36
CA ALA A 193 16.61 12.40 -9.13
C ALA A 193 16.73 11.35 -10.23
N LEU A 194 15.62 10.77 -10.68
CA LEU A 194 15.61 9.82 -11.79
C LEU A 194 16.12 10.45 -13.09
N LEU A 195 15.65 11.66 -13.42
CA LEU A 195 16.07 12.42 -14.60
C LEU A 195 17.56 12.79 -14.60
N GLN A 196 18.20 12.93 -13.43
CA GLN A 196 19.65 13.17 -13.32
C GLN A 196 20.48 11.98 -13.83
N HIS A 197 19.90 10.78 -13.78
CA HIS A 197 20.55 9.53 -14.16
C HIS A 197 19.90 8.88 -15.40
N THR A 198 19.09 9.64 -16.14
CA THR A 198 18.41 9.18 -17.37
C THR A 198 19.00 9.92 -18.56
N PRO A 199 19.79 9.29 -19.45
CA PRO A 199 20.33 9.93 -20.65
C PRO A 199 19.25 10.53 -21.57
N HIS A 200 19.62 11.50 -22.39
CA HIS A 200 18.67 12.28 -23.22
C HIS A 200 17.93 11.45 -24.28
N ASP A 201 18.55 10.37 -24.73
CA ASP A 201 18.06 9.44 -25.74
C ASP A 201 17.22 8.29 -25.15
N TYR A 202 17.00 8.28 -23.83
CA TYR A 202 16.11 7.29 -23.21
C TYR A 202 14.66 7.57 -23.57
N PRO A 203 13.91 6.54 -24.01
CA PRO A 203 12.55 6.75 -24.52
C PRO A 203 11.57 7.27 -23.44
N ASP A 204 11.78 6.88 -22.19
CA ASP A 204 10.93 7.26 -21.04
C ASP A 204 11.20 8.69 -20.53
N ARG A 205 12.27 9.36 -21.01
CA ARG A 205 12.68 10.68 -20.48
C ARG A 205 11.64 11.77 -20.70
N LYS A 206 10.93 11.76 -21.85
CA LYS A 206 9.90 12.76 -22.16
C LYS A 206 8.75 12.67 -21.15
N ASP A 207 8.25 11.47 -20.90
CA ASP A 207 7.15 11.24 -19.95
C ASP A 207 7.59 11.60 -18.53
N LEU A 208 8.84 11.33 -18.15
CA LEU A 208 9.39 11.76 -16.85
C LEU A 208 9.43 13.29 -16.70
N LEU A 209 9.81 14.03 -17.75
CA LEU A 209 9.80 15.49 -17.74
C LEU A 209 8.37 16.01 -17.58
N GLU A 210 7.43 15.50 -18.37
CA GLU A 210 6.02 15.91 -18.30
C GLU A 210 5.38 15.59 -16.95
N ALA A 211 5.59 14.37 -16.42
CA ALA A 211 5.09 13.97 -15.12
C ALA A 211 5.60 14.90 -14.01
N ARG A 212 6.89 15.29 -14.05
CA ARG A 212 7.46 16.21 -13.07
C ARG A 212 6.78 17.58 -13.11
N GLU A 213 6.56 18.13 -14.30
CA GLU A 213 5.92 19.44 -14.44
C GLU A 213 4.46 19.41 -13.98
N ARG A 214 3.72 18.34 -14.28
CA ARG A 214 2.36 18.14 -13.79
C ARG A 214 2.29 18.07 -12.26
N PHE A 215 3.18 17.31 -11.61
CA PHE A 215 3.23 17.30 -10.14
C PHE A 215 3.65 18.66 -9.56
N ASN A 216 4.60 19.37 -10.18
CA ASN A 216 4.97 20.71 -9.72
C ASN A 216 3.79 21.69 -9.80
N ALA A 217 3.03 21.65 -10.90
CA ALA A 217 1.81 22.46 -11.06
C ALA A 217 0.76 22.12 -10.00
N LEU A 218 0.53 20.83 -9.74
CA LEU A 218 -0.36 20.36 -8.67
C LEU A 218 0.08 20.85 -7.28
N LEU A 219 1.37 20.74 -6.96
CA LEU A 219 1.90 21.21 -5.67
C LEU A 219 1.80 22.73 -5.52
N PHE A 220 1.93 23.49 -6.60
CA PHE A 220 1.67 24.93 -6.58
C PHE A 220 0.21 25.22 -6.23
N GLN A 221 -0.74 24.49 -6.81
CA GLN A 221 -2.16 24.61 -6.46
C GLN A 221 -2.42 24.29 -4.99
N PHE A 222 -1.84 23.21 -4.45
CA PHE A 222 -1.99 22.86 -3.04
C PHE A 222 -1.37 23.89 -2.09
N LYS A 223 -0.17 24.41 -2.40
CA LYS A 223 0.47 25.46 -1.57
C LYS A 223 -0.35 26.75 -1.52
N THR A 224 -1.03 27.11 -2.61
CA THR A 224 -1.93 28.27 -2.65
C THR A 224 -3.24 28.01 -1.91
N THR A 225 -3.69 26.75 -1.86
CA THR A 225 -5.01 26.38 -1.35
C THR A 225 -4.99 25.89 0.10
N THR A 226 -3.85 25.50 0.68
CA THR A 226 -3.85 24.82 1.98
C THR A 226 -2.74 25.24 2.95
N ASN A 227 -3.17 25.79 4.09
CA ASN A 227 -2.43 25.83 5.36
C ASN A 227 -2.42 24.43 6.02
N LEU A 228 -2.03 23.41 5.25
CA LEU A 228 -2.36 22.02 5.56
C LEU A 228 -1.60 21.54 6.80
N PHE A 229 -2.35 21.24 7.86
CA PHE A 229 -1.84 20.75 9.14
C PHE A 229 -0.83 21.67 9.84
N LYS A 230 -1.07 22.99 9.91
CA LYS A 230 -0.30 23.90 10.78
C LYS A 230 -0.27 23.45 12.26
N ALA A 231 -1.24 22.63 12.67
CA ALA A 231 -1.45 22.21 14.05
C ALA A 231 -1.66 20.70 14.19
N THR A 232 -0.86 19.82 13.56
CA THR A 232 -0.84 18.41 14.04
C THR A 232 -0.46 18.42 15.51
N PRO A 233 -1.35 18.00 16.44
CA PRO A 233 -1.02 17.96 17.85
C PRO A 233 0.20 17.07 18.07
N ARG A 234 1.09 17.49 18.98
CA ARG A 234 2.24 16.69 19.40
C ARG A 234 1.74 15.37 19.99
N PRO A 235 2.52 14.27 19.89
CA PRO A 235 2.14 12.98 20.45
C PRO A 235 1.71 13.12 21.91
N ILE A 236 0.49 12.68 22.23
CA ILE A 236 0.05 12.59 23.62
C ILE A 236 0.79 11.39 24.23
N THR A 237 1.81 11.66 25.04
CA THR A 237 2.56 10.63 25.79
C THR A 237 1.86 10.19 27.08
N LYS A 238 0.63 10.64 27.32
CA LYS A 238 -0.12 10.26 28.52
C LYS A 238 -0.62 8.82 28.39
N THR A 239 -0.04 7.93 29.18
CA THR A 239 -0.58 6.59 29.41
C THR A 239 -1.99 6.71 30.01
N TYR A 240 -2.97 6.04 29.42
CA TYR A 240 -4.32 5.98 29.97
C TYR A 240 -4.29 5.25 31.32
N THR A 241 -4.50 5.98 32.41
CA THR A 241 -4.55 5.45 33.79
C THR A 241 -5.96 5.15 34.27
N GLY A 242 -6.97 5.24 33.38
CA GLY A 242 -8.38 5.04 33.72
C GLY A 242 -8.74 3.56 33.90
N SER A 243 -9.46 3.26 34.98
CA SER A 243 -10.17 1.99 35.11
C SER A 243 -11.43 2.01 34.23
N VAL A 244 -11.78 0.85 33.67
CA VAL A 244 -12.94 0.58 32.79
C VAL A 244 -12.71 0.82 31.28
N ALA A 245 -11.85 -0.01 30.68
CA ALA A 245 -12.07 -0.44 29.31
C ALA A 245 -13.21 -1.47 29.28
N LYS A 246 -14.34 -1.18 28.61
CA LYS A 246 -15.44 -2.14 28.47
C LYS A 246 -14.92 -3.42 27.77
N PRO A 247 -15.10 -4.63 28.34
CA PRO A 247 -14.65 -5.90 27.73
C PRO A 247 -15.13 -6.14 26.30
N GLY A 248 -16.25 -5.52 25.90
CA GLY A 248 -16.77 -5.55 24.54
C GLY A 248 -15.86 -4.86 23.51
N MET A 249 -15.27 -3.71 23.85
CA MET A 249 -14.36 -2.98 22.96
C MET A 249 -13.13 -3.84 22.63
N ARG A 250 -12.51 -4.45 23.67
CA ARG A 250 -11.36 -5.35 23.49
C ARG A 250 -11.69 -6.56 22.59
N ARG A 251 -12.90 -7.10 22.67
CA ARG A 251 -13.33 -8.25 21.84
C ARG A 251 -13.63 -7.86 20.39
N THR A 252 -14.32 -6.75 20.15
CA THR A 252 -14.64 -6.27 18.80
C THR A 252 -13.39 -5.86 18.05
N LEU A 253 -12.46 -5.14 18.71
CA LEU A 253 -11.13 -4.83 18.18
C LEU A 253 -10.37 -6.11 17.80
N ARG A 254 -10.34 -7.10 18.71
CA ARG A 254 -9.67 -8.39 18.48
C ARG A 254 -10.30 -9.22 17.34
N LYS A 255 -11.62 -9.14 17.12
CA LYS A 255 -12.27 -9.77 15.95
C LYS A 255 -11.89 -9.09 14.64
N SER A 256 -11.79 -7.76 14.61
CA SER A 256 -11.20 -7.04 13.46
C SER A 256 -9.72 -7.39 13.26
N MET A 257 -8.99 -7.73 14.34
CA MET A 257 -7.59 -8.20 14.25
C MET A 257 -7.38 -9.56 13.58
N SER A 258 -8.34 -10.48 13.63
CA SER A 258 -8.25 -11.76 12.91
C SER A 258 -8.25 -11.55 11.38
N LYS A 259 -9.02 -10.56 10.90
CA LYS A 259 -9.01 -10.14 9.48
C LYS A 259 -7.70 -9.46 9.09
N MET A 260 -7.02 -8.84 10.05
CA MET A 260 -5.74 -8.15 9.88
C MET A 260 -4.54 -9.09 9.71
N ARG A 261 -4.50 -10.25 10.39
CA ARG A 261 -3.47 -11.30 10.13
C ARG A 261 -3.51 -11.81 8.68
N LEU A 262 -4.70 -11.84 8.08
CA LEU A 262 -4.91 -12.21 6.68
C LEU A 262 -4.42 -11.11 5.71
N TRP A 263 -4.42 -9.85 6.15
CA TRP A 263 -3.85 -8.72 5.41
C TRP A 263 -2.32 -8.67 5.58
N SER A 264 -1.80 -8.94 6.79
CA SER A 264 -0.36 -9.13 7.02
C SER A 264 0.23 -10.25 6.16
N HIS A 265 -0.46 -11.39 5.98
CA HIS A 265 -0.04 -12.43 5.04
C HIS A 265 -0.11 -11.99 3.57
N ARG A 266 -1.03 -11.09 3.18
CA ARG A 266 -1.09 -10.53 1.82
C ARG A 266 -0.01 -9.49 1.57
N LEU A 267 0.37 -8.72 2.59
CA LEU A 267 1.52 -7.82 2.53
C LEU A 267 2.86 -8.55 2.58
N ASN A 268 2.98 -9.59 3.41
CA ASN A 268 4.16 -10.46 3.48
C ASN A 268 4.23 -11.46 2.31
N GLY A 269 3.13 -11.73 1.60
CA GLY A 269 3.10 -12.66 0.46
C GLY A 269 3.86 -12.16 -0.76
N ASN A 270 4.14 -10.84 -0.84
CA ASN A 270 5.10 -10.25 -1.78
C ASN A 270 6.53 -10.16 -1.19
N GLN A 271 6.73 -10.61 0.05
CA GLN A 271 8.02 -10.71 0.73
C GLN A 271 8.38 -12.18 0.91
N SER A 272 8.66 -12.87 -0.19
CA SER A 272 9.19 -14.24 -0.13
C SER A 272 10.55 -14.25 0.57
N ARG A 273 10.54 -14.78 1.80
CA ARG A 273 11.64 -15.46 2.50
C ARG A 273 12.86 -14.62 2.92
N VAL A 274 12.75 -13.99 4.09
CA VAL A 274 13.91 -13.85 4.99
C VAL A 274 13.63 -14.79 6.16
N ASP A 275 14.27 -15.97 6.12
CA ASP A 275 14.21 -16.96 7.20
C ASP A 275 15.04 -16.42 8.38
N ASP A 276 14.35 -15.90 9.39
CA ASP A 276 14.93 -15.61 10.69
C ASP A 276 14.96 -16.95 11.46
N ARG A 277 15.94 -17.80 11.16
CA ARG A 277 16.24 -18.97 12.00
C ARG A 277 16.81 -18.48 13.32
N ARG A 278 15.94 -18.34 14.33
CA ARG A 278 16.38 -18.32 15.72
C ARG A 278 16.37 -19.75 16.27
N VAL A 279 17.58 -20.17 16.60
CA VAL A 279 18.00 -21.38 17.30
C VAL A 279 17.05 -21.75 18.45
N CYS A 280 16.56 -22.99 18.44
CA CYS A 280 16.19 -23.74 19.64
C CYS A 280 16.65 -25.19 19.47
N SER A 281 17.63 -25.56 20.27
CA SER A 281 18.16 -26.90 20.49
C SER A 281 17.15 -27.81 21.19
N ALA A 282 17.02 -29.07 20.78
CA ALA A 282 16.78 -30.26 21.62
C ALA A 282 16.87 -31.54 20.73
N PRO A 283 16.91 -32.77 21.27
CA PRO A 283 18.12 -33.60 21.29
C PRO A 283 18.02 -34.83 20.36
N LEU A 284 19.17 -35.48 20.25
CA LEU A 284 19.42 -36.82 19.71
C LEU A 284 18.30 -37.81 20.08
N ASP A 285 17.82 -38.57 19.09
CA ASP A 285 17.57 -39.98 19.32
C ASP A 285 17.73 -40.82 18.04
N ASP A 286 18.24 -42.02 18.29
CA ASP A 286 18.79 -43.06 17.41
C ASP A 286 17.69 -44.01 16.88
N GLY A 287 17.98 -44.76 15.80
CA GLY A 287 17.17 -45.94 15.43
C GLY A 287 16.76 -46.09 13.95
N THR A 288 17.69 -46.61 13.14
CA THR A 288 17.57 -47.79 12.23
C THR A 288 16.24 -48.08 11.47
N ASP A 289 16.32 -48.11 10.12
CA ASP A 289 16.11 -49.30 9.23
C ASP A 289 14.67 -49.36 8.65
N GLU A 290 14.33 -49.79 7.43
CA GLU A 290 14.97 -50.49 6.31
C GLU A 290 14.12 -50.27 5.01
N ARG A 291 14.81 -50.40 3.86
CA ARG A 291 14.44 -50.73 2.46
C ARG A 291 13.00 -51.10 2.04
N GLY A 292 12.64 -50.69 0.80
CA GLY A 292 11.76 -51.50 -0.09
C GLY A 292 10.85 -50.75 -1.09
N PRO A 293 11.00 -50.89 -2.43
CA PRO A 293 10.35 -50.04 -3.44
C PRO A 293 9.32 -50.74 -4.38
N CYS A 294 8.74 -49.92 -5.27
CA CYS A 294 8.16 -50.22 -6.60
C CYS A 294 6.67 -50.62 -6.73
N GLY A 295 5.99 -49.98 -7.69
CA GLY A 295 4.67 -50.36 -8.18
C GLY A 295 4.03 -49.30 -9.08
N ALA A 296 4.60 -49.09 -10.28
CA ALA A 296 3.94 -48.33 -11.34
C ALA A 296 2.79 -49.17 -11.93
N HIS A 297 1.60 -48.58 -12.07
CA HIS A 297 0.54 -49.12 -12.91
C HIS A 297 -0.06 -48.01 -13.76
N GLU A 298 0.25 -48.11 -15.04
CA GLU A 298 -0.34 -47.38 -16.15
C GLU A 298 -1.66 -48.09 -16.55
N MET A 299 -2.74 -47.34 -16.76
CA MET A 299 -3.87 -47.78 -17.60
C MET A 299 -4.79 -46.59 -17.98
N SER A 300 -4.69 -46.21 -19.26
CA SER A 300 -5.81 -46.11 -20.22
C SER A 300 -7.08 -45.32 -19.87
N LEU A 301 -7.23 -44.18 -20.57
CA LEU A 301 -8.39 -43.77 -21.38
C LEU A 301 -9.80 -44.21 -20.95
N THR A 302 -10.67 -43.25 -20.66
CA THR A 302 -11.91 -43.02 -21.44
C THR A 302 -12.55 -41.68 -21.07
N ASN A 303 -12.91 -40.92 -22.11
CA ASN A 303 -13.65 -39.67 -22.05
C ASN A 303 -15.05 -39.94 -22.62
N PRO A 304 -16.16 -39.63 -21.93
CA PRO A 304 -17.46 -39.68 -22.56
C PRO A 304 -18.10 -38.28 -22.68
N PHE A 305 -18.28 -37.91 -23.93
CA PHE A 305 -19.46 -37.28 -24.52
C PHE A 305 -19.80 -35.81 -24.28
N SER A 306 -19.91 -35.18 -25.45
CA SER A 306 -20.43 -33.86 -25.77
C SER A 306 -21.96 -33.83 -25.91
N ARG A 307 -22.50 -32.60 -25.83
CA ARG A 307 -23.49 -31.99 -26.75
C ARG A 307 -24.99 -32.13 -26.47
N ALA A 308 -25.65 -30.99 -26.21
CA ALA A 308 -26.88 -30.43 -26.84
C ALA A 308 -27.33 -29.19 -26.00
N LYS A 309 -27.40 -27.94 -26.50
CA LYS A 309 -28.34 -27.24 -27.40
C LYS A 309 -29.82 -27.20 -26.95
N GLY A 310 -30.37 -25.97 -26.90
CA GLY A 310 -31.81 -25.60 -26.80
C GLY A 310 -32.08 -24.71 -25.57
N ASP A 311 -32.01 -23.38 -25.64
CA ASP A 311 -32.98 -22.43 -26.20
C ASP A 311 -34.33 -22.42 -25.44
N HIS A 312 -34.61 -21.35 -24.68
CA HIS A 312 -35.95 -20.87 -24.30
C HIS A 312 -35.87 -19.52 -23.54
N GLY A 313 -36.41 -18.46 -24.17
CA GLY A 313 -37.48 -17.63 -23.61
C GLY A 313 -37.20 -16.65 -22.46
N PHE A 314 -37.08 -15.36 -22.81
CA PHE A 314 -37.51 -14.22 -21.97
C PHE A 314 -39.02 -14.31 -21.67
N PRO A 315 -39.50 -13.70 -20.57
CA PRO A 315 -40.07 -12.34 -20.69
C PRO A 315 -39.82 -11.40 -19.49
N HIS A 316 -39.73 -10.09 -19.82
CA HIS A 316 -40.39 -8.90 -19.23
C HIS A 316 -40.42 -8.74 -17.68
N THR A 317 -40.36 -7.58 -17.02
CA THR A 317 -40.35 -6.12 -17.27
C THR A 317 -40.50 -5.54 -15.86
N TRP A 318 -39.87 -4.43 -15.49
CA TRP A 318 -40.52 -3.40 -14.66
C TRP A 318 -39.82 -2.06 -14.93
N TYR A 319 -40.60 -1.14 -15.51
CA TYR A 319 -40.32 0.28 -15.72
C TYR A 319 -41.33 1.07 -14.88
N SER A 320 -41.06 2.36 -14.71
CA SER A 320 -41.92 3.46 -14.20
C SER A 320 -41.58 3.87 -12.75
N SER A 321 -40.91 5.00 -12.50
CA SER A 321 -41.23 6.42 -12.79
C SER A 321 -42.31 7.01 -11.87
N ARG A 322 -41.98 8.18 -11.28
CA ARG A 322 -42.78 9.30 -10.72
C ARG A 322 -42.14 9.77 -9.39
N SER A 323 -42.01 11.04 -9.02
CA SER A 323 -42.27 12.35 -9.64
C SER A 323 -41.58 13.40 -8.76
N ALA A 324 -41.11 14.49 -9.35
CA ALA A 324 -40.81 15.74 -8.66
C ALA A 324 -42.12 16.46 -8.25
N PRO A 325 -42.02 17.43 -7.32
CA PRO A 325 -42.86 18.61 -7.41
C PRO A 325 -42.03 19.90 -7.47
N ASP A 326 -42.39 20.75 -8.43
CA ASP A 326 -42.13 22.19 -8.46
C ASP A 326 -42.85 22.89 -7.30
N LEU A 327 -42.20 23.88 -6.66
CA LEU A 327 -42.88 25.05 -6.12
C LEU A 327 -42.05 26.31 -6.33
N LEU A 328 -42.69 27.26 -7.01
CA LEU A 328 -42.27 28.60 -7.41
C LEU A 328 -42.27 29.62 -6.26
N THR A 329 -41.34 30.58 -6.39
CA THR A 329 -41.45 32.04 -6.11
C THR A 329 -41.83 32.55 -4.71
N LYS A 330 -40.98 33.41 -4.14
CA LYS A 330 -41.18 34.88 -4.17
C LYS A 330 -40.01 35.66 -3.57
N THR A 331 -39.73 36.77 -4.23
CA THR A 331 -38.85 37.88 -3.90
C THR A 331 -39.36 38.74 -2.73
N SER A 332 -38.46 39.59 -2.22
CA SER A 332 -38.69 40.88 -1.54
C SER A 332 -38.37 40.93 -0.04
N LYS A 333 -37.14 41.33 0.31
CA LYS A 333 -36.84 42.69 0.79
C LYS A 333 -35.34 42.96 0.74
#